data_AF-A0A926ALI9-F1
#
_entry.id   AF-A0A926ALI9-F1
#
_cell.length_a   1.000
_cell.length_b   1.000
_cell.length_c   1.000
_cell.angle_alpha   90.00
_cell.angle_beta   90.00
_cell.angle_gamma   90.00
#
_symmetry.space_group_name_H-M   'P 1'
#
loop_
_entity.id
_entity.type
_entity.pdbx_description
1 polymer ?
#
loop_
_entity_poly.entity_id
_entity_poly.type
_entity_poly.pdbx_seq_one_letter_code
_entity_poly.pdbx_strand_id
1 'polypeptide(L)'
;FQSVLDYLAGLPLTFEGRNLDHTLEFDGYFTTANDPKSAAMMQAIHRDEIQHVAFGLEWLRKLKPAELSDWDAYVQHLHFPLRPDKSVGDIFHAGPRLAAGMSAEFVERLRGG
;
A
#
# COMPACT_ATOMS: atom_id res chain seq x y z
N PHE A 1 0.22 -10.94 13.98
CA PHE A 1 0.24 -11.82 12.81
C PHE A 1 0.34 -13.27 13.28
N GLN A 2 -0.49 -14.17 12.76
CA GLN A 2 -0.45 -15.60 13.06
C GLN A 2 0.22 -16.41 11.93
N SER A 3 0.37 -15.81 10.75
CA SER A 3 1.06 -16.38 9.59
C SER A 3 1.94 -15.34 8.86
N VAL A 4 2.80 -15.81 7.96
CA VAL A 4 3.57 -14.92 7.06
C VAL A 4 2.62 -14.15 6.14
N LEU A 5 1.51 -14.77 5.71
CA LEU A 5 0.51 -14.09 4.87
C LEU A 5 -0.20 -12.97 5.63
N ASP A 6 -0.47 -13.14 6.93
CA ASP A 6 -1.01 -12.06 7.78
C ASP A 6 -0.01 -10.89 7.88
N TYR A 7 1.29 -11.20 8.01
CA TYR A 7 2.34 -10.18 8.03
C TYR A 7 2.38 -9.41 6.71
N LEU A 8 2.36 -10.12 5.57
CA LEU A 8 2.39 -9.51 4.24
C LEU A 8 1.14 -8.67 3.96
N ALA A 9 -0.04 -9.15 4.36
CA ALA A 9 -1.27 -8.38 4.23
C ALA A 9 -1.25 -7.14 5.15
N GLY A 10 -0.85 -7.30 6.41
CA GLY A 10 -0.96 -6.22 7.38
C GLY A 10 0.13 -5.14 7.27
N LEU A 11 1.39 -5.52 7.06
CA LEU A 11 2.49 -4.54 7.06
C LEU A 11 2.72 -3.96 5.65
N PRO A 12 3.31 -4.68 4.68
CA PRO A 12 3.63 -4.07 3.38
C PRO A 12 2.38 -3.74 2.56
N LEU A 13 1.31 -4.54 2.59
CA LEU A 13 0.14 -4.24 1.75
C LEU A 13 -0.85 -3.26 2.40
N THR A 14 -0.90 -3.17 3.73
CA THR A 14 -1.81 -2.23 4.42
C THR A 14 -1.08 -1.00 4.93
N PHE A 15 -0.10 -1.12 5.82
CA PHE A 15 0.58 0.06 6.37
C PHE A 15 1.44 0.78 5.33
N GLU A 16 2.31 0.07 4.61
CA GLU A 16 3.11 0.70 3.55
C GLU A 16 2.25 1.08 2.35
N GLY A 17 1.20 0.29 2.08
CA GLY A 17 0.15 0.65 1.12
C GLY A 17 -0.50 2.01 1.42
N ARG A 18 -0.70 2.34 2.71
CA ARG A 18 -1.20 3.65 3.15
C ARG A 18 -0.16 4.74 2.93
N ASN A 19 1.11 4.42 3.15
CA ASN A 19 2.20 5.37 2.98
C ASN A 19 2.37 5.81 1.52
N LEU A 20 1.90 5.03 0.54
CA LEU A 20 1.79 5.47 -0.86
C LEU A 20 0.96 6.75 -1.04
N ASP A 21 -0.05 6.98 -0.19
CA ASP A 21 -0.87 8.19 -0.21
C ASP A 21 -0.28 9.27 0.71
N HIS A 22 0.03 8.91 1.97
CA HIS A 22 0.53 9.86 2.96
C HIS A 22 1.79 10.59 2.50
N THR A 23 2.71 9.88 1.86
CA THR A 23 3.96 10.50 1.36
C THR A 23 3.68 11.63 0.37
N LEU A 24 2.64 11.52 -0.47
CA LEU A 24 2.24 12.57 -1.41
C LEU A 24 1.45 13.69 -0.72
N GLU A 25 0.62 13.37 0.27
CA GLU A 25 -0.10 14.35 1.09
C GLU A 25 0.87 15.24 1.87
N PHE A 26 1.84 14.63 2.57
CA PHE A 26 2.87 15.36 3.32
C PHE A 26 3.82 16.14 2.41
N ASP A 27 4.16 15.63 1.23
CA ASP A 27 4.89 16.40 0.22
C ASP A 27 4.15 17.70 -0.15
N GLY A 28 2.84 17.61 -0.36
CA GLY A 28 1.98 18.78 -0.59
C GLY A 28 1.94 19.75 0.59
N TYR A 29 1.87 19.24 1.83
CA TYR A 29 1.89 20.05 3.04
C TYR A 29 3.21 20.80 3.20
N PHE A 30 4.36 20.14 3.02
CA PHE A 30 5.68 20.78 3.11
C PHE A 30 5.92 21.79 2.00
N THR A 31 5.47 21.48 0.78
CA THR A 31 5.51 22.42 -0.35
C THR A 31 4.72 23.69 -0.03
N THR A 32 3.51 23.55 0.52
CA THR A 32 2.66 24.68 0.93
C THR A 32 3.28 25.49 2.07
N ALA A 33 4.02 24.84 2.97
CA ALA A 33 4.77 25.49 4.05
C ALA A 33 6.11 26.12 3.59
N ASN A 34 6.44 26.05 2.30
CA ASN A 34 7.71 26.53 1.73
C ASN A 34 8.95 25.83 2.35
N ASP A 35 8.82 24.53 2.64
CA ASP A 35 9.90 23.64 3.10
C ASP A 35 10.26 22.60 2.02
N PRO A 36 11.07 23.00 1.02
CA PRO A 36 11.44 22.10 -0.08
C PRO A 36 12.34 20.93 0.36
N LYS A 37 13.00 21.04 1.51
CA LYS A 37 13.87 19.98 2.02
C LYS A 37 13.04 18.80 2.54
N SER A 38 12.00 19.08 3.31
CA SER A 38 11.09 18.06 3.83
C SER A 38 10.22 17.46 2.71
N ALA A 39 9.77 18.27 1.75
CA ALA A 39 9.11 17.80 0.53
C ALA A 39 9.98 16.78 -0.25
N ALA A 40 11.24 17.14 -0.53
CA ALA A 40 12.19 16.25 -1.20
C ALA A 40 12.45 14.94 -0.42
N MET A 41 12.46 14.99 0.91
CA MET A 41 12.55 13.79 1.75
C MET A 41 11.33 12.89 1.57
N MET A 42 10.13 13.46 1.49
CA MET A 42 8.91 12.68 1.29
C MET A 42 8.86 12.01 -0.08
N GLN A 43 9.36 12.68 -1.12
CA GLN A 43 9.54 12.09 -2.44
C GLN A 43 10.55 10.92 -2.44
N ALA A 44 11.56 10.96 -1.57
CA ALA A 44 12.48 9.84 -1.41
C ALA A 44 11.79 8.63 -0.75
N ILE A 45 11.12 8.87 0.37
CA ILE A 45 10.35 7.85 1.11
C ILE A 45 9.28 7.24 0.20
N HIS A 46 8.56 8.05 -0.59
CA HIS A 46 7.53 7.56 -1.53
C HIS A 46 8.04 6.45 -2.46
N ARG A 47 9.27 6.59 -2.97
CA ARG A 47 9.89 5.58 -3.84
C ARG A 47 10.20 4.29 -3.08
N ASP A 48 10.63 4.40 -1.83
CA ASP A 48 10.90 3.26 -0.97
C ASP A 48 9.59 2.51 -0.65
N GLU A 49 8.49 3.22 -0.40
CA GLU A 49 7.18 2.60 -0.13
C GLU A 49 6.62 1.83 -1.33
N ILE A 50 6.85 2.30 -2.55
CA ILE A 50 6.51 1.53 -3.76
C ILE A 50 7.25 0.18 -3.74
N GLN A 51 8.52 0.16 -3.33
CA GLN A 51 9.30 -1.08 -3.25
C GLN A 51 8.85 -1.98 -2.08
N HIS A 52 8.48 -1.42 -0.93
CA HIS A 52 7.94 -2.19 0.19
C HIS A 52 6.62 -2.88 -0.17
N VAL A 53 5.73 -2.17 -0.85
CA VAL A 53 4.46 -2.72 -1.34
C VAL A 53 4.71 -3.79 -2.41
N ALA A 54 5.63 -3.53 -3.35
CA ALA A 54 6.01 -4.51 -4.38
C ALA A 54 6.57 -5.80 -3.76
N PHE A 55 7.43 -5.68 -2.75
CA PHE A 55 7.94 -6.81 -1.96
C PHE A 55 6.80 -7.59 -1.31
N GLY A 56 5.87 -6.90 -0.65
CA GLY A 56 4.70 -7.54 -0.03
C GLY A 56 3.87 -8.34 -1.02
N LEU A 57 3.63 -7.76 -2.19
CA LEU A 57 2.84 -8.37 -3.25
C LEU A 57 3.54 -9.57 -3.89
N GLU A 58 4.85 -9.47 -4.13
CA GLU A 58 5.66 -10.57 -4.68
C GLU A 58 5.58 -11.81 -3.77
N TRP A 59 5.78 -11.63 -2.47
CA TRP A 59 5.74 -12.74 -1.52
C TRP A 59 4.33 -13.24 -1.24
N LEU A 60 3.32 -12.36 -1.25
CA LEU A 60 1.92 -12.80 -1.19
C LEU A 60 1.62 -13.76 -2.35
N ARG A 61 1.99 -13.39 -3.58
CA ARG A 61 1.79 -14.22 -4.78
C ARG A 61 2.50 -15.57 -4.71
N LYS A 62 3.69 -15.63 -4.12
CA LYS A 62 4.47 -16.86 -3.96
C LYS A 62 3.89 -17.80 -2.91
N LEU A 63 3.19 -17.28 -1.91
CA LEU A 63 2.76 -18.04 -0.72
C LEU A 63 1.25 -18.27 -0.67
N LYS A 64 0.44 -17.46 -1.36
CA LYS A 64 -1.01 -17.63 -1.40
C LYS A 64 -1.38 -18.90 -2.18
N PRO A 65 -2.53 -19.52 -1.87
CA PRO A 65 -3.15 -20.53 -2.74
C PRO A 65 -3.30 -20.00 -4.18
N ALA A 66 -3.03 -20.85 -5.17
CA ALA A 66 -2.98 -20.46 -6.59
C ALA A 66 -4.36 -20.01 -7.15
N GLU A 67 -5.43 -20.40 -6.46
CA GLU A 67 -6.83 -20.28 -6.81
C GLU A 67 -7.41 -18.95 -6.33
N LEU A 68 -6.77 -18.33 -5.33
CA LEU A 68 -7.17 -17.02 -4.83
C LEU A 68 -6.62 -15.93 -5.73
N SER A 69 -7.38 -14.85 -5.92
CA SER A 69 -6.83 -13.61 -6.45
C SER A 69 -5.86 -12.97 -5.44
N ASP A 70 -5.04 -12.02 -5.88
CA ASP A 70 -4.21 -11.22 -4.97
C ASP A 70 -5.08 -10.50 -3.94
N TRP A 71 -6.23 -9.97 -4.36
CA TRP A 71 -7.18 -9.28 -3.49
C TRP A 71 -7.80 -10.22 -2.45
N ASP A 72 -8.30 -11.38 -2.87
CA ASP A 72 -8.99 -12.29 -1.95
C ASP A 72 -8.00 -12.85 -0.92
N ALA A 73 -6.77 -13.17 -1.32
CA ALA A 73 -5.71 -13.56 -0.39
C ALA A 73 -5.37 -12.42 0.58
N TYR A 74 -5.25 -11.18 0.09
CA TYR A 74 -5.02 -10.01 0.93
C TYR A 74 -6.12 -9.85 1.99
N VAL A 75 -7.39 -9.80 1.57
CA VAL A 75 -8.54 -9.59 2.47
C VAL A 75 -8.69 -10.72 3.48
N GLN A 76 -8.51 -11.97 3.06
CA GLN A 76 -8.62 -13.15 3.94
C GLN A 76 -7.59 -13.12 5.08
N HIS A 77 -6.45 -12.46 4.88
CA HIS A 77 -5.36 -12.37 5.85
C HIS A 77 -5.36 -11.07 6.67
N LEU A 78 -6.38 -10.23 6.51
CA LEU A 78 -6.61 -9.08 7.39
C LEU A 78 -7.55 -9.46 8.54
N HIS A 79 -7.05 -9.30 9.75
CA HIS A 79 -7.80 -9.52 10.98
C HIS A 79 -8.12 -8.20 11.65
N PHE A 80 -9.31 -8.07 12.24
CA PHE A 80 -9.71 -6.87 12.97
C PHE A 80 -8.61 -6.44 13.97
N PRO A 81 -8.21 -5.15 14.00
CA PRO A 81 -8.86 -4.00 13.37
C PRO A 81 -8.42 -3.66 11.93
N LEU A 82 -7.52 -4.45 11.33
CA LEU A 82 -7.04 -4.20 9.98
C LEU A 82 -8.11 -4.57 8.94
N ARG A 83 -8.25 -3.70 7.94
CA ARG A 83 -9.20 -3.79 6.83
C ARG A 83 -8.61 -3.04 5.62
N PRO A 84 -9.05 -3.33 4.38
CA PRO A 84 -8.49 -2.69 3.19
C PRO A 84 -8.51 -1.16 3.22
N ASP A 85 -9.56 -0.53 3.79
CA ASP A 85 -9.67 0.93 3.92
C ASP A 85 -8.53 1.55 4.74
N LYS A 86 -7.88 0.77 5.62
CA LYS A 86 -6.71 1.22 6.39
C LYS A 86 -5.44 1.34 5.55
N SER A 87 -5.45 0.85 4.31
CA SER A 87 -4.37 1.03 3.35
C SER A 87 -4.50 2.28 2.50
N VAL A 88 -5.50 3.14 2.78
CA VAL A 88 -5.76 4.37 2.03
C VAL A 88 -5.52 5.60 2.91
N GLY A 89 -4.87 6.62 2.34
CA GLY A 89 -4.70 7.95 2.94
C GLY A 89 -5.98 8.76 2.91
N ASP A 90 -5.86 10.08 3.05
CA ASP A 90 -6.99 11.00 2.86
C ASP A 90 -7.38 11.10 1.38
N ILE A 91 -6.40 10.95 0.47
CA ILE A 91 -6.59 10.95 -0.98
C ILE A 91 -6.02 9.65 -1.56
N PHE A 92 -6.87 8.89 -2.26
CA PHE A 92 -6.45 7.65 -2.91
C PHE A 92 -5.65 7.89 -4.20
N HIS A 93 -4.42 7.37 -4.26
CA HIS A 93 -3.56 7.42 -5.44
C HIS A 93 -3.38 6.03 -6.08
N ALA A 94 -3.99 5.83 -7.25
CA ALA A 94 -3.87 4.57 -8.00
C ALA A 94 -2.48 4.37 -8.62
N GLY A 95 -1.82 5.45 -9.06
CA GLY A 95 -0.54 5.39 -9.77
C GLY A 95 0.56 4.63 -9.01
N PRO A 96 0.87 4.99 -7.75
CA PRO A 96 1.88 4.30 -6.95
C PRO A 96 1.57 2.81 -6.72
N ARG A 97 0.29 2.45 -6.57
CA ARG A 97 -0.15 1.05 -6.40
C ARG A 97 0.08 0.21 -7.65
N LEU A 98 -0.25 0.78 -8.82
CA LEU A 98 0.06 0.16 -10.11
C LEU A 98 1.58 0.05 -10.32
N ALA A 99 2.35 1.07 -9.92
CA ALA A 99 3.81 1.04 -9.98
C ALA A 99 4.43 -0.04 -9.07
N ALA A 100 3.80 -0.33 -7.92
CA ALA A 100 4.17 -1.45 -7.05
C ALA A 100 3.76 -2.83 -7.60
N GLY A 101 3.09 -2.88 -8.76
CA GLY A 101 2.71 -4.12 -9.45
C GLY A 101 1.36 -4.70 -9.05
N MET A 102 0.54 -3.94 -8.31
CA MET A 102 -0.86 -4.34 -8.04
C MET A 102 -1.64 -4.46 -9.35
N SER A 103 -2.55 -5.44 -9.42
CA SER A 103 -3.43 -5.59 -10.58
C SER A 103 -4.44 -4.44 -10.63
N ALA A 104 -4.95 -4.14 -11.83
CA ALA A 104 -6.03 -3.17 -11.99
C ALA A 104 -7.29 -3.55 -11.19
N GLU A 105 -7.57 -4.86 -11.09
CA GLU A 105 -8.67 -5.39 -10.29
C GLU A 105 -8.48 -5.11 -8.79
N PHE A 106 -7.28 -5.35 -8.24
CA PHE A 106 -6.98 -5.02 -6.84
C PHE A 106 -7.17 -3.53 -6.56
N VAL A 107 -6.61 -2.68 -7.43
CA VAL A 107 -6.68 -1.22 -7.27
C VAL A 107 -8.12 -0.71 -7.33
N GLU A 108 -8.95 -1.27 -8.22
CA GLU A 108 -10.36 -0.87 -8.34
C GLU A 108 -11.19 -1.34 -7.14
N ARG A 109 -10.98 -2.57 -6.66
CA ARG A 109 -11.66 -3.06 -5.45
C ARG A 109 -11.26 -2.27 -4.22
N LEU A 110 -10.01 -1.81 -4.15
CA LEU A 110 -9.56 -0.93 -3.07
C LEU A 110 -10.17 0.46 -3.15
N ARG A 111 -10.35 1.02 -4.36
CA ARG A 111 -10.97 2.33 -4.58
C ARG A 111 -12.46 2.33 -4.21
N GLY A 112 -13.17 1.24 -4.52
CA GLY A 112 -14.62 1.12 -4.31
C GLY A 112 -15.04 0.66 -2.91
N GLY A 113 -14.09 0.51 -1.98
CA GLY A 113 -14.30 0.06 -0.60
C GLY A 113 -14.61 1.17 0.39
#